data_AF-A0A453Q2H3-F1
#
_entry.id   AF-A0A453Q2H3-F1
#
_cell.length_a   1.000
_cell.length_b   1.000
_cell.length_c   1.000
_cell.angle_alpha   90.00
_cell.angle_beta   90.00
_cell.angle_gamma   90.00
#
_symmetry.space_group_name_H-M   'P 1'
#
loop_
_entity.id
_entity.type
_entity.pdbx_description
1 polymer ?
#
loop_
_entity_poly.entity_id
_entity_poly.type
_entity_poly.pdbx_seq_one_letter_code
_entity_poly.pdbx_strand_id
1 'polypeptide(L)' 'MQAWSLWKDGNTKDFVDSSIVGSFSLNETLRCIHIGLLCVQGSPNARPLVSSIVSFL' A
#
# COMPACT_ATOMS: atom_id res chain seq x y z
N MET A 1 5.47 -12.95 0.31
CA MET A 1 6.39 -11.81 0.06
C MET A 1 6.27 -11.20 -1.33
N GLN A 2 5.53 -11.81 -2.29
CA GLN A 2 5.40 -11.31 -3.67
C GLN A 2 4.97 -9.84 -3.77
N ALA A 3 3.97 -9.42 -2.98
CA ALA A 3 3.56 -8.02 -2.92
C ALA A 3 4.73 -7.09 -2.50
N TRP A 4 5.47 -7.44 -1.44
CA TRP A 4 6.61 -6.60 -1.01
C TRP A 4 7.76 -6.53 -2.03
N SER A 5 7.96 -7.60 -2.80
CA SER A 5 8.89 -7.56 -3.95
C SER A 5 8.40 -6.60 -5.04
N LEU A 6 7.14 -6.73 -5.47
CA LEU A 6 6.53 -5.85 -6.48
C LEU A 6 6.59 -4.37 -6.06
N TRP A 7 6.39 -4.08 -4.77
CA TRP A 7 6.49 -2.71 -4.23
C TRP A 7 7.92 -2.17 -4.34
N LYS A 8 8.92 -2.97 -3.97
CA LYS A 8 10.34 -2.58 -4.06
C LYS A 8 10.78 -2.38 -5.52
N ASP A 9 10.20 -3.13 -6.44
CA ASP A 9 10.49 -3.02 -7.88
C ASP A 9 9.75 -1.82 -8.53
N GLY A 10 8.97 -1.06 -7.75
CA GLY A 10 8.25 0.12 -8.22
C GLY A 10 7.06 -0.18 -9.12
N ASN A 11 6.59 -1.43 -9.14
CA ASN A 11 5.54 -1.86 -10.05
C ASN A 11 4.14 -1.68 -9.44
N THR A 12 3.72 -0.41 -9.34
CA THR A 12 2.43 -0.03 -8.75
C THR A 12 1.23 -0.53 -9.57
N LYS A 13 1.39 -0.74 -10.87
CA LYS A 13 0.28 -1.14 -11.75
C LYS A 13 -0.19 -2.57 -11.45
N ASP A 14 0.73 -3.45 -11.07
CA ASP A 14 0.42 -4.84 -10.72
C ASP A 14 -0.28 -4.98 -9.36
N PHE A 15 -0.34 -3.90 -8.57
CA PHE A 15 -1.07 -3.86 -7.30
C PHE A 15 -2.54 -3.47 -7.45
N VAL A 16 -2.91 -2.89 -8.58
CA VAL A 16 -4.21 -2.26 -8.75
C VAL A 16 -5.06 -3.12 -9.65
N ASP A 17 -6.29 -3.37 -9.21
CA ASP A 17 -7.26 -4.09 -10.02
C ASP A 17 -7.53 -3.34 -11.33
N SER A 18 -7.52 -4.07 -12.44
CA SER A 18 -7.70 -3.49 -13.78
C SER A 18 -9.05 -2.78 -13.94
N SER A 19 -10.07 -3.17 -13.16
CA SER A 19 -11.40 -2.56 -13.18
C SER A 19 -11.45 -1.12 -12.67
N ILE A 20 -10.44 -0.69 -11.90
CA ILE A 20 -10.36 0.68 -11.34
C ILE A 20 -9.26 1.52 -12.01
N VAL A 21 -8.58 1.00 -13.01
CA VAL A 21 -7.52 1.73 -13.73
C VAL A 21 -8.10 2.97 -14.41
N GLY A 22 -7.58 4.14 -14.05
CA GLY A 22 -8.01 5.44 -14.58
C GLY A 22 -9.03 6.19 -13.70
N SER A 23 -9.53 5.57 -12.63
CA SER A 23 -10.50 6.20 -11.71
C SER A 23 -9.90 6.59 -10.34
N PHE A 24 -8.57 6.55 -10.18
CA PHE A 24 -7.89 6.87 -8.92
C PHE A 24 -6.76 7.88 -9.09
N SER A 25 -6.43 8.58 -8.00
CA SER A 25 -5.22 9.38 -7.89
C SER A 25 -4.01 8.48 -7.68
N LEU A 26 -2.99 8.59 -8.53
CA LEU A 26 -1.74 7.82 -8.39
C LEU A 26 -1.10 7.99 -7.00
N ASN A 27 -1.16 9.20 -6.44
CA ASN A 27 -0.62 9.50 -5.12
C ASN A 27 -1.40 8.80 -4.00
N GLU A 28 -2.73 8.77 -4.11
CA GLU A 28 -3.59 8.10 -3.14
C GLU A 28 -3.36 6.58 -3.19
N THR A 29 -3.29 6.01 -4.40
CA THR A 29 -3.00 4.59 -4.61
C THR A 29 -1.65 4.18 -4.05
N LEU A 30 -0.59 4.94 -4.33
CA LEU A 30 0.74 4.68 -3.77
C LEU A 30 0.71 4.71 -2.23
N ARG A 31 -0.02 5.65 -1.65
CA ARG A 31 -0.15 5.77 -0.19
C ARG A 31 -0.93 4.60 0.40
N CYS A 32 -2.05 4.21 -0.20
CA CYS A 32 -2.86 3.06 0.21
C CYS A 32 -2.06 1.75 0.14
N ILE A 33 -1.31 1.54 -0.94
CA ILE A 33 -0.43 0.36 -1.09
C ILE A 33 0.61 0.34 0.03
N HIS A 34 1.30 1.46 0.26
CA HIS A 34 2.32 1.56 1.30
C HIS A 34 1.75 1.26 2.69
N ILE A 35 0.63 1.90 3.06
CA ILE A 35 -0.05 1.69 4.34
C ILE A 35 -0.47 0.22 4.48
N GLY A 36 -1.10 -0.36 3.46
CA GLY A 36 -1.55 -1.75 3.48
C GLY A 36 -0.41 -2.73 3.73
N LEU A 37 0.75 -2.48 3.11
CA LEU A 37 1.96 -3.30 3.28
C LEU A 37 2.60 -3.14 4.68
N LEU A 38 2.53 -1.96 5.28
CA LEU A 38 2.95 -1.75 6.66
C LEU A 38 2.03 -2.47 7.66
N CYS A 39 0.72 -2.54 7.39
CA CYS A 39 -0.25 -3.21 8.27
C CYS A 39 -0.04 -4.73 8.36
N VAL A 40 0.52 -5.35 7.33
CA VAL A 40 0.72 -6.81 7.25
C VAL A 40 2.16 -7.25 7.54
N GLN A 41 2.96 -6.37 8.17
CA GLN A 41 4.32 -6.71 8.56
C GLN A 41 4.35 -7.94 9.49
N GLY A 42 5.34 -8.81 9.26
CA GLY A 42 5.54 -10.03 10.04
C GLY A 42 5.84 -9.75 11.51
N SER A 43 6.60 -8.68 11.77
CA SER A 43 6.80 -8.15 13.13
C SER A 43 5.59 -7.30 13.55
N PRO A 44 4.88 -7.64 14.63
CA PRO A 44 3.75 -6.83 15.11
C PRO A 44 4.16 -5.39 15.46
N ASN A 45 5.38 -5.20 15.98
CA ASN A 45 5.90 -3.89 16.36
C ASN A 45 6.20 -2.97 15.16
N ALA A 46 6.27 -3.53 13.96
CA ALA A 46 6.48 -2.76 12.73
C ALA A 46 5.15 -2.29 12.10
N ARG A 47 4.00 -2.71 12.65
CA ARG A 47 2.69 -2.31 12.15
C ARG A 47 2.34 -0.91 12.68
N PRO A 48 1.80 -0.02 11.85
CA PRO A 48 1.43 1.32 12.27
C PRO A 48 0.22 1.26 13.21
N LEU A 49 0.11 2.27 14.08
CA LEU A 49 -1.09 2.49 14.87
C LEU A 49 -2.24 2.89 13.94
N VAL A 50 -3.47 2.49 14.28
CA VAL A 50 -4.67 2.90 13.53
C VAL A 50 -4.80 4.42 13.48
N SER A 51 -4.49 5.11 14.57
CA SER A 51 -4.47 6.57 14.61
C SER A 51 -3.46 7.18 13.62
N SER A 52 -2.28 6.56 13.45
CA SER A 52 -1.30 6.99 12.45
C SER A 52 -1.82 6.79 11.03
N ILE A 53 -2.50 5.66 10.76
CA ILE A 53 -3.11 5.39 9.45
C ILE A 53 -4.13 6.48 9.10
N VAL A 54 -5.02 6.82 10.03
CA VAL A 54 -6.05 7.85 9.81
C VAL A 54 -5.43 9.22 9.54
N SER A 55 -4.32 9.57 10.19
CA SER A 55 -3.61 10.83 9.93
C SER A 55 -2.91 10.88 8.56
N PHE A 56 -2.67 9.73 7.92
CA PHE A 56 -2.06 9.67 6.59
C PHE A 56 -3.10 9.73 5.46
N LEU A 57 -4.36 9.47 5.73
CA LEU A 57 -5.47 9.52 4.76
C LEU A 57 -6.07 10.93 4.72
#